data_AF-A0A6J0TI25-F1
#
_entry.id   AF-A0A6J0TI25-F1
#
_cell.length_a   1.000
_cell.length_b   1.000
_cell.length_c   1.000
_cell.angle_alpha   90.00
_cell.angle_beta   90.00
_cell.angle_gamma   90.00
#
_symmetry.space_group_name_H-M   'P 1'
#
loop_
_entity.id
_entity.type
_entity.pdbx_description
1 polymer ?
#
loop_
_entity_poly.entity_id
_entity_poly.type
_entity_poly.pdbx_seq_one_letter_code
_entity_poly.pdbx_strand_id
1 'polypeptide(L)'
;METANLTVVKFFYLTELSDLPEVDTALFVVILLIYLVTLAGNGAILLAIGTDVHLQTPMYFFLSNLSVLDVLCPTVTVPKMLQIFLSGDKRISFAGCVLQLFFLIEMVGTEIFLLAVMAYDRYVAICSPLHYTNIMSKRLCAQLVAWTWVLGFINSMVHTSLTFSLSFCESNKINQYYCDLHPVMALSCSSTFLPELVLLLVAGIIGSGAFLVTLISYIYIISAILRMRSAEGRRKAFSTCGSHLTVVCLFYGATIATYGRPVATNSHKLERIVSMLYGVVTPMLNPLIYSLRNKEVKKTLVKELGLTWFV
;
A
#
# COMPACT_ATOMS: atom_id res chain seq x y z
N MET A 1 45.57 -7.05 -3.16
CA MET A 1 44.42 -7.53 -3.96
C MET A 1 43.92 -8.77 -3.25
N GLU A 2 43.10 -8.57 -2.21
CA GLU A 2 42.50 -9.68 -1.48
C GLU A 2 41.43 -10.29 -2.37
N THR A 3 41.58 -11.57 -2.66
CA THR A 3 40.57 -12.40 -3.33
C THR A 3 39.34 -12.43 -2.44
N ALA A 4 38.33 -11.63 -2.78
CA ALA A 4 37.03 -11.71 -2.15
C ALA A 4 36.47 -13.12 -2.37
N ASN A 5 36.42 -13.91 -1.30
CA ASN A 5 35.63 -15.12 -1.27
C ASN A 5 34.15 -14.70 -1.41
N LEU A 6 33.62 -14.73 -2.62
CA LEU A 6 32.18 -14.54 -2.90
C LEU A 6 31.42 -15.75 -2.35
N THR A 7 31.22 -15.82 -1.04
CA THR A 7 30.24 -16.71 -0.43
C THR A 7 28.86 -16.28 -0.89
N VAL A 8 28.21 -17.10 -1.72
CA VAL A 8 26.82 -16.91 -2.12
C VAL A 8 25.96 -16.81 -0.86
N VAL A 9 25.35 -15.64 -0.63
CA VAL A 9 24.47 -15.40 0.51
C VAL A 9 23.28 -16.34 0.42
N LYS A 10 23.16 -17.27 1.37
CA LYS A 10 22.04 -18.23 1.42
C LYS A 10 20.87 -17.69 2.25
N PHE A 11 21.14 -16.92 3.29
CA PHE A 11 20.16 -16.44 4.26
C PHE A 11 20.48 -15.03 4.73
N PHE A 12 19.43 -14.27 5.02
CA PHE A 12 19.47 -13.04 5.79
C PHE A 12 18.86 -13.27 7.18
N TYR A 13 19.27 -12.44 8.14
CA TYR A 13 18.78 -12.42 9.51
C TYR A 13 18.02 -11.11 9.76
N LEU A 14 16.72 -11.21 10.00
CA LEU A 14 15.85 -10.10 10.33
C LEU A 14 16.01 -9.78 11.81
N THR A 15 16.65 -8.65 12.11
CA THR A 15 17.06 -8.29 13.48
C THR A 15 15.92 -7.54 14.17
N GLU A 16 15.75 -7.79 15.47
CA GLU A 16 14.71 -7.15 16.29
C GLU A 16 14.94 -5.64 16.42
N LEU A 17 13.83 -4.89 16.46
CA LEU A 17 13.87 -3.47 16.78
C LEU A 17 13.96 -3.21 18.30
N SER A 18 13.71 -4.21 19.15
CA SER A 18 13.78 -4.11 20.61
C SER A 18 14.52 -5.31 21.21
N ASP A 19 15.27 -5.11 22.29
CA ASP A 19 15.96 -6.18 23.02
C ASP A 19 15.10 -6.72 24.19
N LEU A 20 13.87 -6.23 24.32
CA LEU A 20 12.94 -6.52 25.43
C LEU A 20 11.83 -7.49 24.97
N PRO A 21 11.74 -8.72 25.56
CA PRO A 21 10.73 -9.72 25.19
C PRO A 21 9.27 -9.27 25.34
N GLU A 22 9.01 -8.36 26.29
CA GLU A 22 7.69 -7.77 26.52
C GLU A 22 7.22 -6.94 25.33
N VAL A 23 8.14 -6.23 24.66
CA VAL A 23 7.85 -5.41 23.49
C VAL A 23 7.52 -6.29 22.29
N ASP A 24 8.28 -7.36 22.06
CA ASP A 24 8.02 -8.31 20.98
C ASP A 24 6.66 -9.02 21.16
N THR A 25 6.30 -9.37 22.40
CA THR A 25 4.99 -9.96 22.71
C THR A 25 3.86 -8.98 22.44
N ALA A 26 4.01 -7.71 22.86
CA ALA A 26 3.03 -6.67 22.57
C ALA A 26 2.89 -6.41 21.06
N LEU A 27 4.01 -6.33 20.33
CA LEU A 27 4.03 -6.15 18.89
C LEU A 27 3.37 -7.32 18.16
N PHE A 28 3.61 -8.56 18.59
CA PHE A 28 2.95 -9.74 18.04
C PHE A 28 1.43 -9.61 18.12
N VAL A 29 0.90 -9.32 19.31
CA VAL A 29 -0.55 -9.19 19.53
C VAL A 29 -1.12 -8.06 18.68
N VAL A 30 -0.48 -6.88 18.67
CA VAL A 30 -0.95 -5.71 17.91
C VAL A 30 -0.94 -5.98 16.41
N ILE A 31 0.17 -6.50 15.87
CA ILE A 31 0.30 -6.78 14.43
C ILE A 31 -0.66 -7.88 13.99
N LEU A 32 -0.85 -8.92 14.81
CA LEU A 32 -1.82 -9.98 14.53
C LEU A 32 -3.24 -9.43 14.46
N LEU A 33 -3.64 -8.60 15.43
CA LEU A 33 -4.96 -7.99 15.46
C LEU A 33 -5.17 -7.08 14.23
N ILE A 34 -4.19 -6.22 13.92
CA ILE A 34 -4.26 -5.37 12.72
C ILE A 34 -4.42 -6.23 11.48
N TYR A 35 -3.63 -7.29 11.34
CA TYR A 35 -3.69 -8.18 10.18
C TYR A 35 -5.05 -8.86 10.02
N LEU A 36 -5.60 -9.42 11.11
CA LEU A 36 -6.91 -10.06 11.08
C LEU A 36 -8.03 -9.06 10.74
N VAL A 37 -7.97 -7.85 11.29
CA VAL A 37 -8.94 -6.78 10.96
C VAL A 37 -8.80 -6.36 9.50
N THR A 38 -7.59 -6.23 8.97
CA THR A 38 -7.35 -5.92 7.55
C THR A 38 -7.92 -6.98 6.63
N LEU A 39 -7.66 -8.27 6.92
CA LEU A 39 -8.19 -9.39 6.15
C LEU A 39 -9.73 -9.42 6.18
N ALA A 40 -10.32 -9.29 7.37
CA ALA A 40 -11.77 -9.30 7.52
C ALA A 40 -12.43 -8.09 6.84
N GLY A 41 -11.89 -6.89 7.03
CA GLY A 41 -12.44 -5.65 6.47
C GLY A 41 -12.40 -5.62 4.94
N ASN A 42 -11.24 -5.92 4.35
CA ASN A 42 -11.09 -5.96 2.90
C ASN A 42 -11.79 -7.17 2.28
N GLY A 43 -11.77 -8.33 2.95
CA GLY A 43 -12.55 -9.50 2.53
C GLY A 43 -14.05 -9.22 2.50
N ALA A 44 -14.59 -8.49 3.48
CA ALA A 44 -15.99 -8.09 3.51
C ALA A 44 -16.35 -7.12 2.38
N ILE A 45 -15.45 -6.20 2.01
CA ILE A 45 -15.65 -5.31 0.85
C ILE A 45 -15.70 -6.12 -0.44
N LEU A 46 -14.76 -7.06 -0.63
CA LEU A 46 -14.73 -7.94 -1.80
C LEU A 46 -16.00 -8.78 -1.90
N LEU A 47 -16.46 -9.34 -0.77
CA LEU A 47 -17.70 -10.10 -0.71
C LEU A 47 -18.91 -9.22 -1.09
N ALA A 48 -19.04 -8.03 -0.47
CA ALA A 48 -20.14 -7.12 -0.75
C ALA A 48 -20.21 -6.70 -2.23
N ILE A 49 -19.06 -6.39 -2.83
CA ILE A 49 -18.99 -6.04 -4.26
C ILE A 49 -19.33 -7.27 -5.12
N GLY A 50 -18.86 -8.46 -4.74
CA GLY A 50 -19.12 -9.70 -5.45
C GLY A 50 -20.59 -10.16 -5.41
N THR A 51 -21.33 -9.86 -4.33
CA THR A 51 -22.72 -10.30 -4.16
C THR A 51 -23.76 -9.26 -4.56
N ASP A 52 -23.45 -7.96 -4.48
CA ASP A 52 -24.41 -6.89 -4.79
C ASP A 52 -24.19 -6.29 -6.19
N VAL A 53 -25.11 -6.57 -7.10
CA VAL A 53 -25.10 -6.03 -8.48
C VAL A 53 -25.13 -4.50 -8.49
N HIS A 54 -25.70 -3.84 -7.49
CA HIS A 54 -25.74 -2.37 -7.42
C HIS A 54 -24.36 -1.77 -7.16
N LEU A 55 -23.43 -2.55 -6.61
CA LEU A 55 -22.04 -2.16 -6.39
C LEU A 55 -21.16 -2.44 -7.62
N GLN A 56 -21.68 -2.95 -8.74
CA GLN A 56 -20.91 -3.24 -9.95
C GLN A 56 -20.65 -1.98 -10.80
N THR A 57 -20.11 -0.93 -10.17
CA THR A 57 -19.74 0.34 -10.82
C THR A 57 -18.21 0.45 -11.00
N PRO A 58 -17.71 1.31 -11.91
CA PRO A 58 -16.27 1.52 -12.11
C PRO A 58 -15.49 1.80 -10.83
N MET A 59 -16.00 2.67 -9.95
CA MET A 59 -15.36 2.94 -8.67
C MET A 59 -15.18 1.68 -7.83
N TYR A 60 -16.24 0.89 -7.67
CA TYR A 60 -16.17 -0.30 -6.82
C TYR A 60 -15.29 -1.38 -7.44
N PHE A 61 -15.17 -1.43 -8.77
CA PHE A 61 -14.17 -2.25 -9.44
C PHE A 61 -12.73 -1.81 -9.12
N PHE A 62 -12.45 -0.51 -9.03
CA PHE A 62 -11.15 -0.03 -8.53
C PHE A 62 -10.98 -0.32 -7.04
N LEU A 63 -12.03 -0.12 -6.23
CA LEU A 63 -12.01 -0.43 -4.81
C LEU A 63 -11.75 -1.91 -4.53
N SER A 64 -12.29 -2.83 -5.33
CA SER A 64 -11.99 -4.26 -5.18
C SER A 64 -10.52 -4.55 -5.45
N ASN A 65 -9.91 -3.90 -6.45
CA ASN A 65 -8.46 -4.04 -6.66
C ASN A 65 -7.67 -3.47 -5.49
N LEU A 66 -8.08 -2.32 -4.94
CA LEU A 66 -7.45 -1.73 -3.75
C LEU A 66 -7.56 -2.68 -2.55
N SER A 67 -8.72 -3.27 -2.31
CA SER A 67 -8.91 -4.26 -1.25
C SER A 67 -8.08 -5.52 -1.44
N VAL A 68 -7.82 -5.95 -2.68
CA VAL A 68 -6.88 -7.04 -2.97
C VAL A 68 -5.45 -6.63 -2.59
N LEU A 69 -5.01 -5.43 -2.98
CA LEU A 69 -3.68 -4.90 -2.61
C LEU A 69 -3.54 -4.80 -1.08
N ASP A 70 -4.56 -4.28 -0.40
CA ASP A 70 -4.60 -4.13 1.06
C ASP A 70 -4.55 -5.47 1.81
N VAL A 71 -4.97 -6.57 1.18
CA VAL A 71 -4.81 -7.94 1.71
C VAL A 71 -3.43 -8.49 1.39
N LEU A 72 -2.97 -8.35 0.15
CA LEU A 72 -1.72 -8.95 -0.32
C LEU A 72 -0.49 -8.29 0.32
N CYS A 73 -0.45 -6.96 0.40
CA CYS A 73 0.68 -6.20 0.94
C CYS A 73 1.08 -6.65 2.37
N PRO A 74 0.18 -6.67 3.36
CA PRO A 74 0.52 -7.20 4.68
C PRO A 74 0.71 -8.72 4.67
N THR A 75 0.04 -9.49 3.81
CA THR A 75 0.24 -10.95 3.71
C THR A 75 1.65 -11.31 3.25
N VAL A 76 2.32 -10.46 2.48
CA VAL A 76 3.71 -10.67 2.06
C VAL A 76 4.68 -10.53 3.23
N THR A 77 4.41 -9.64 4.18
CA THR A 77 5.37 -9.27 5.24
C THR A 77 5.00 -9.82 6.61
N VAL A 78 3.74 -9.66 7.03
CA VAL A 78 3.25 -9.93 8.38
C VAL A 78 3.40 -11.39 8.81
N PRO A 79 3.07 -12.43 8.00
CA PRO A 79 3.23 -13.82 8.43
C PRO A 79 4.66 -14.14 8.84
N LYS A 80 5.65 -13.59 8.12
CA LYS A 80 7.06 -13.78 8.48
C LYS A 80 7.41 -13.02 9.75
N MET A 81 6.91 -11.80 9.95
CA MET A 81 7.09 -11.06 11.21
C MET A 81 6.51 -11.85 12.40
N LEU A 82 5.29 -12.36 12.28
CA LEU A 82 4.63 -13.15 13.32
C LEU A 82 5.39 -14.44 13.65
N GLN A 83 5.93 -15.12 12.62
CA GLN A 83 6.77 -16.29 12.82
C GLN A 83 8.03 -15.94 13.63
N ILE A 84 8.66 -14.79 13.37
CA ILE A 84 9.85 -14.34 14.10
C ILE A 84 9.52 -14.13 15.58
N PHE A 85 8.41 -13.46 15.89
CA PHE A 85 7.99 -13.24 17.28
C PHE A 85 7.65 -14.54 18.02
N LEU A 86 7.06 -15.53 17.35
CA LEU A 86 6.66 -16.79 17.99
C LEU A 86 7.82 -17.78 18.17
N SER A 87 8.66 -17.93 17.14
CA SER A 87 9.68 -18.99 17.09
C SER A 87 11.09 -18.51 17.42
N GLY A 88 11.32 -17.19 17.38
CA GLY A 88 12.67 -16.60 17.43
C GLY A 88 13.52 -16.88 16.18
N ASP A 89 13.02 -17.64 15.18
CA ASP A 89 13.78 -17.91 13.95
C ASP A 89 13.75 -16.71 13.00
N LYS A 90 14.79 -15.89 13.15
CA LYS A 90 15.04 -14.65 12.39
C LYS A 90 15.50 -14.88 10.95
N ARG A 91 15.66 -16.14 10.51
CA ARG A 91 16.20 -16.43 9.18
C ARG A 91 15.14 -16.25 8.09
N ILE A 92 15.54 -15.61 7.00
CA ILE A 92 14.84 -15.61 5.73
C ILE A 92 15.82 -16.04 4.64
N SER A 93 15.40 -16.91 3.71
CA SER A 93 16.27 -17.29 2.60
C SER A 93 16.49 -16.10 1.66
N PHE A 94 17.61 -16.11 0.92
CA PHE A 94 17.87 -15.08 -0.08
C PHE A 94 16.69 -14.93 -1.06
N ALA A 95 16.22 -16.06 -1.63
CA ALA A 95 15.07 -16.08 -2.52
C ALA A 95 13.77 -15.59 -1.84
N GLY A 96 13.57 -15.93 -0.56
CA GLY A 96 12.43 -15.43 0.21
C GLY A 96 12.47 -13.91 0.36
N CYS A 97 13.64 -13.34 0.63
CA CYS A 97 13.86 -11.90 0.74
C CYS A 97 13.63 -11.19 -0.61
N VAL A 98 14.12 -11.78 -1.71
CA VAL A 98 13.88 -11.28 -3.08
C VAL A 98 12.40 -11.23 -3.40
N LEU A 99 11.68 -12.33 -3.20
CA LEU A 99 10.25 -12.42 -3.47
C LEU A 99 9.45 -11.46 -2.58
N GLN A 100 9.79 -11.40 -1.29
CA GLN A 100 9.12 -10.51 -0.35
C GLN A 100 9.27 -9.04 -0.76
N LEU A 101 10.50 -8.63 -1.11
CA LEU A 101 10.77 -7.27 -1.58
C LEU A 101 10.04 -6.98 -2.90
N PHE A 102 10.08 -7.92 -3.84
CA PHE A 102 9.41 -7.80 -5.12
C PHE A 102 7.91 -7.56 -4.95
N PHE A 103 7.23 -8.43 -4.23
CA PHE A 103 5.78 -8.29 -4.04
C PHE A 103 5.43 -7.04 -3.23
N LEU A 104 6.24 -6.67 -2.23
CA LEU A 104 6.02 -5.43 -1.49
C LEU A 104 6.04 -4.20 -2.40
N ILE A 105 7.07 -4.07 -3.25
CA ILE A 105 7.21 -2.94 -4.19
C ILE A 105 6.12 -2.97 -5.25
N GLU A 106 5.72 -4.16 -5.71
CA GLU A 106 4.62 -4.32 -6.66
C GLU A 106 3.31 -3.81 -6.06
N MET A 107 2.93 -4.26 -4.86
CA MET A 107 1.66 -3.84 -4.23
C MET A 107 1.63 -2.33 -3.99
N VAL A 108 2.69 -1.76 -3.40
CA VAL A 108 2.79 -0.32 -3.12
C VAL A 108 2.80 0.50 -4.41
N GLY A 109 3.54 0.04 -5.44
CA GLY A 109 3.60 0.68 -6.74
C GLY A 109 2.25 0.69 -7.46
N THR A 110 1.55 -0.45 -7.48
CA THR A 110 0.21 -0.55 -8.08
C THR A 110 -0.81 0.29 -7.32
N GLU A 111 -0.74 0.37 -5.98
CA GLU A 111 -1.63 1.19 -5.18
C GLU A 111 -1.54 2.68 -5.54
N ILE A 112 -0.33 3.22 -5.75
CA ILE A 112 -0.12 4.61 -6.18
C ILE A 112 -0.88 4.92 -7.48
N PHE A 113 -0.73 4.06 -8.49
CA PHE A 113 -1.40 4.24 -9.76
C PHE A 113 -2.92 4.09 -9.63
N LEU A 114 -3.36 3.14 -8.82
CA LEU A 114 -4.79 2.87 -8.61
C LEU A 114 -5.49 4.05 -7.94
N LEU A 115 -4.86 4.67 -6.92
CA LEU A 115 -5.37 5.88 -6.28
C LEU A 115 -5.50 7.05 -7.26
N ALA A 116 -4.55 7.22 -8.18
CA ALA A 116 -4.65 8.24 -9.23
C ALA A 116 -5.80 7.94 -10.21
N VAL A 117 -6.00 6.68 -10.60
CA VAL A 117 -7.11 6.25 -11.45
C VAL A 117 -8.46 6.47 -10.76
N MET A 118 -8.55 6.19 -9.45
CA MET A 118 -9.74 6.46 -8.64
C MET A 118 -10.04 7.97 -8.55
N ALA A 119 -9.01 8.82 -8.45
CA ALA A 119 -9.19 10.28 -8.53
C ALA A 119 -9.76 10.71 -9.89
N TYR A 120 -9.26 10.12 -10.98
CA TYR A 120 -9.75 10.36 -12.33
C TYR A 120 -11.21 9.90 -12.50
N ASP A 121 -11.60 8.73 -11.99
CA ASP A 121 -13.00 8.28 -11.94
C ASP A 121 -13.92 9.30 -11.28
N ARG A 122 -13.53 9.78 -10.10
CA ARG A 122 -14.30 10.80 -9.39
C ARG A 122 -14.41 12.11 -10.15
N TYR A 123 -13.34 12.51 -10.83
CA TYR A 123 -13.36 13.68 -11.69
C TYR A 123 -14.39 13.51 -12.81
N VAL A 124 -14.36 12.42 -13.57
CA VAL A 124 -15.31 12.21 -14.69
C VAL A 124 -16.75 12.12 -14.16
N ALA A 125 -16.96 11.41 -13.05
CA ALA A 125 -18.29 11.23 -12.45
C ALA A 125 -18.95 12.56 -12.03
N ILE A 126 -18.17 13.51 -11.51
CA ILE A 126 -18.69 14.78 -10.97
C ILE A 126 -18.67 15.88 -12.02
N CYS A 127 -17.60 15.99 -12.80
CA CYS A 127 -17.42 17.07 -13.76
C CYS A 127 -18.10 16.79 -15.10
N SER A 128 -18.42 15.52 -15.41
CA SER A 128 -19.06 15.13 -16.68
C SER A 128 -20.09 14.01 -16.50
N PRO A 129 -21.10 14.19 -15.63
CA PRO A 129 -22.04 13.12 -15.23
C PRO A 129 -22.81 12.51 -16.41
N LEU A 130 -23.19 13.31 -17.41
CA LEU A 130 -23.95 12.84 -18.59
C LEU A 130 -23.13 11.94 -19.54
N HIS A 131 -21.79 12.06 -19.50
CA HIS A 131 -20.89 11.28 -20.35
C HIS A 131 -20.15 10.19 -19.57
N TYR A 132 -20.38 10.08 -18.26
CA TYR A 132 -19.63 9.21 -17.36
C TYR A 132 -19.60 7.75 -17.83
N THR A 133 -20.76 7.19 -18.18
CA THR A 133 -20.88 5.77 -18.61
C THR A 133 -20.21 5.49 -19.95
N ASN A 134 -20.09 6.50 -20.81
CA ASN A 134 -19.40 6.37 -22.10
C ASN A 134 -17.87 6.47 -21.92
N ILE A 135 -17.42 7.40 -21.07
CA ILE A 135 -15.99 7.60 -20.77
C ILE A 135 -15.47 6.43 -19.94
N MET A 136 -16.04 6.19 -18.76
CA MET A 136 -15.68 5.10 -17.85
C MET A 136 -16.39 3.80 -18.21
N SER A 137 -16.19 3.37 -19.45
CA SER A 137 -16.65 2.08 -19.93
C SER A 137 -15.91 0.93 -19.22
N LYS A 138 -16.55 -0.24 -19.11
CA LYS A 138 -15.94 -1.44 -18.51
C LYS A 138 -14.59 -1.79 -19.15
N ARG A 139 -14.46 -1.60 -20.47
CA ARG A 139 -13.22 -1.83 -21.21
C ARG A 139 -12.11 -0.88 -20.75
N LEU A 140 -12.39 0.41 -20.63
CA LEU A 140 -11.41 1.38 -20.15
C LEU A 140 -11.01 1.07 -18.71
N CYS A 141 -11.98 0.80 -17.82
CA CYS A 141 -11.67 0.46 -16.43
C CYS A 141 -10.76 -0.78 -16.32
N ALA A 142 -11.04 -1.83 -17.09
CA ALA A 142 -10.20 -3.03 -17.14
C ALA A 142 -8.79 -2.71 -17.67
N GLN A 143 -8.68 -1.88 -18.71
CA GLN A 143 -7.39 -1.43 -19.25
C GLN A 143 -6.60 -0.60 -18.23
N LEU A 144 -7.25 0.32 -17.52
CA LEU A 144 -6.62 1.15 -16.49
C LEU A 144 -6.07 0.27 -15.36
N VAL A 145 -6.87 -0.67 -14.84
CA VAL A 145 -6.41 -1.64 -13.83
C VAL A 145 -5.24 -2.46 -14.37
N ALA A 146 -5.35 -3.03 -15.57
CA ALA A 146 -4.26 -3.81 -16.16
C ALA A 146 -2.97 -2.99 -16.25
N TRP A 147 -3.04 -1.72 -16.65
CA TRP A 147 -1.89 -0.83 -16.67
C TRP A 147 -1.32 -0.54 -15.28
N THR A 148 -2.16 -0.37 -14.25
CA THR A 148 -1.66 -0.18 -12.88
C THR A 148 -0.84 -1.38 -12.38
N TRP A 149 -1.28 -2.60 -12.70
CA TRP A 149 -0.55 -3.83 -12.37
C TRP A 149 0.73 -3.97 -13.19
N VAL A 150 0.67 -3.77 -14.51
CA VAL A 150 1.85 -3.85 -15.39
C VAL A 150 2.92 -2.84 -15.00
N LEU A 151 2.54 -1.59 -14.71
CA LEU A 151 3.49 -0.56 -14.28
C LEU A 151 4.07 -0.87 -12.89
N GLY A 152 3.26 -1.38 -11.95
CA GLY A 152 3.73 -1.85 -10.66
C GLY A 152 4.72 -3.01 -10.77
N PHE A 153 4.45 -3.97 -11.63
CA PHE A 153 5.35 -5.09 -11.93
C PHE A 153 6.68 -4.61 -12.52
N ILE A 154 6.66 -3.72 -13.52
CA ILE A 154 7.88 -3.16 -14.12
C ILE A 154 8.69 -2.42 -13.05
N ASN A 155 8.03 -1.58 -12.25
CA ASN A 155 8.66 -0.84 -11.16
C ASN A 155 9.34 -1.78 -10.16
N SER A 156 8.64 -2.83 -9.74
CA SER A 156 9.18 -3.84 -8.83
C SER A 156 10.34 -4.62 -9.43
N MET A 157 10.25 -5.02 -10.70
CA MET A 157 11.30 -5.71 -11.41
C MET A 157 12.59 -4.87 -11.46
N VAL A 158 12.47 -3.59 -11.80
CA VAL A 158 13.61 -2.66 -11.86
C VAL A 158 14.27 -2.53 -10.49
N HIS A 159 13.50 -2.21 -9.44
CA HIS A 159 14.07 -2.01 -8.11
C HIS A 159 14.67 -3.29 -7.53
N THR A 160 13.96 -4.40 -7.61
CA THR A 160 14.43 -5.69 -7.10
C THR A 160 15.70 -6.14 -7.82
N SER A 161 15.73 -6.04 -9.16
CA SER A 161 16.90 -6.45 -9.94
C SER A 161 18.11 -5.59 -9.61
N LEU A 162 17.94 -4.27 -9.47
CA LEU A 162 19.03 -3.36 -9.10
C LEU A 162 19.55 -3.65 -7.68
N THR A 163 18.65 -3.85 -6.71
CA THR A 163 19.03 -4.15 -5.33
C THR A 163 19.78 -5.48 -5.20
N PHE A 164 19.30 -6.54 -5.85
CA PHE A 164 19.91 -7.87 -5.73
C PHE A 164 21.03 -8.16 -6.74
N SER A 165 21.37 -7.19 -7.60
CA SER A 165 22.62 -7.19 -8.38
C SER A 165 23.81 -6.67 -7.55
N LEU A 166 23.57 -6.12 -6.36
CA LEU A 166 24.62 -5.66 -5.44
C LEU A 166 25.38 -6.83 -4.81
N SER A 167 26.63 -6.56 -4.42
CA SER A 167 27.42 -7.48 -3.61
C SER A 167 27.19 -7.23 -2.12
N PHE A 168 26.65 -8.21 -1.40
CA PHE A 168 26.32 -8.10 0.03
C PHE A 168 27.48 -8.55 0.93
N CYS A 169 27.70 -7.82 2.04
CA CYS A 169 28.74 -8.14 3.03
C CYS A 169 28.31 -9.22 4.05
N GLU A 170 29.28 -9.87 4.69
CA GLU A 170 29.10 -11.07 5.55
C GLU A 170 28.08 -10.95 6.70
N SER A 171 27.76 -9.75 7.19
CA SER A 171 26.89 -9.63 8.36
C SER A 171 25.49 -10.21 8.12
N ASN A 172 24.97 -10.10 6.88
CA ASN A 172 23.65 -10.59 6.46
C ASN A 172 22.49 -10.21 7.41
N LYS A 173 22.66 -9.14 8.22
CA LYS A 173 21.73 -8.73 9.28
C LYS A 173 20.92 -7.52 8.82
N ILE A 174 19.68 -7.76 8.43
CA ILE A 174 18.73 -6.70 8.07
C ILE A 174 18.16 -6.15 9.37
N ASN A 175 18.28 -4.84 9.59
CA ASN A 175 17.80 -4.19 10.82
C ASN A 175 16.32 -3.80 10.71
N GLN A 176 15.48 -4.80 10.44
CA GLN A 176 14.03 -4.70 10.23
C GLN A 176 13.39 -6.10 10.33
N TYR A 177 12.11 -6.19 10.70
CA TYR A 177 11.37 -7.46 10.77
C TYR A 177 10.96 -8.03 9.39
N TYR A 178 11.30 -7.36 8.30
CA TYR A 178 11.01 -7.77 6.93
C TYR A 178 12.04 -7.18 5.96
N CYS A 179 12.25 -7.82 4.82
CA CYS A 179 13.04 -7.29 3.71
C CYS A 179 12.38 -6.07 3.05
N ASP A 180 13.11 -4.95 3.04
CA ASP A 180 12.74 -3.68 2.44
C ASP A 180 13.98 -3.08 1.76
N LEU A 181 13.76 -2.14 0.84
CA LEU A 181 14.77 -1.68 -0.10
C LEU A 181 15.96 -1.02 0.60
N HIS A 182 15.73 -0.04 1.48
CA HIS A 182 16.82 0.66 2.18
C HIS A 182 17.60 -0.27 3.14
N PRO A 183 16.96 -1.07 4.01
CA PRO A 183 17.68 -2.01 4.87
C PRO A 183 18.51 -3.04 4.12
N VAL A 184 18.02 -3.52 2.96
CA VAL A 184 18.77 -4.49 2.13
C VAL A 184 19.95 -3.80 1.44
N MET A 185 19.75 -2.61 0.85
CA MET A 185 20.84 -1.87 0.21
C MET A 185 21.94 -1.47 1.20
N ALA A 186 21.59 -1.17 2.46
CA ALA A 186 22.56 -0.85 3.52
C ALA A 186 23.54 -1.99 3.85
N LEU A 187 23.28 -3.21 3.40
CA LEU A 187 24.18 -4.37 3.56
C LEU A 187 25.19 -4.52 2.42
N SER A 188 25.08 -3.70 1.38
CA SER A 188 25.95 -3.77 0.21
C SER A 188 27.38 -3.34 0.54
N CYS A 189 28.37 -4.13 0.08
CA CYS A 189 29.78 -3.72 0.02
C CYS A 189 30.06 -2.88 -1.25
N SER A 190 29.22 -3.02 -2.27
CA SER A 190 29.31 -2.26 -3.52
C SER A 190 28.59 -0.91 -3.42
N SER A 191 28.94 0.04 -4.29
CA SER A 191 28.27 1.35 -4.36
C SER A 191 26.76 1.21 -4.57
N THR A 192 25.97 1.81 -3.69
CA THR A 192 24.50 1.88 -3.77
C THR A 192 24.00 3.09 -4.57
N PHE A 193 24.91 3.91 -5.10
CA PHE A 193 24.58 5.17 -5.78
C PHE A 193 23.57 4.99 -6.92
N LEU A 194 23.77 3.99 -7.80
CA LEU A 194 22.88 3.78 -8.94
C LEU A 194 21.47 3.30 -8.50
N PRO A 195 21.31 2.25 -7.68
CA PRO A 195 20.00 1.88 -7.13
C PRO A 195 19.29 3.02 -6.38
N GLU A 196 20.00 3.79 -5.58
CA GLU A 196 19.44 4.93 -4.84
C GLU A 196 19.01 6.07 -5.77
N LEU A 197 19.81 6.39 -6.79
CA LEU A 197 19.47 7.40 -7.78
C LEU A 197 18.24 6.97 -8.59
N VAL A 198 18.18 5.70 -9.02
CA VAL A 198 17.02 5.16 -9.73
C VAL A 198 15.78 5.15 -8.83
N LEU A 199 15.91 4.76 -7.56
CA LEU A 199 14.84 4.87 -6.57
C LEU A 199 14.29 6.30 -6.48
N LEU A 200 15.16 7.28 -6.27
CA LEU A 200 14.75 8.66 -6.11
C LEU A 200 14.05 9.21 -7.36
N LEU A 201 14.60 8.92 -8.54
CA LEU A 201 14.03 9.39 -9.81
C LEU A 201 12.70 8.70 -10.12
N VAL A 202 12.64 7.38 -10.03
CA VAL A 202 11.44 6.60 -10.36
C VAL A 202 10.33 6.87 -9.35
N ALA A 203 10.62 6.80 -8.05
CA ALA A 203 9.65 7.13 -7.01
C ALA A 203 9.21 8.60 -7.10
N GLY A 204 10.13 9.51 -7.42
CA GLY A 204 9.83 10.92 -7.66
C GLY A 204 8.87 11.12 -8.84
N ILE A 205 9.15 10.51 -10.00
CA ILE A 205 8.31 10.62 -11.20
C ILE A 205 6.93 9.99 -10.97
N ILE A 206 6.89 8.76 -10.44
CA ILE A 206 5.64 8.04 -10.18
C ILE A 206 4.81 8.77 -9.13
N GLY A 207 5.42 9.09 -7.99
CA GLY A 207 4.77 9.76 -6.86
C GLY A 207 4.25 11.15 -7.24
N SER A 208 5.06 11.98 -7.89
CA SER A 208 4.66 13.31 -8.34
C SER A 208 3.61 13.26 -9.46
N GLY A 209 3.73 12.33 -10.41
CA GLY A 209 2.74 12.14 -11.46
C GLY A 209 1.37 11.78 -10.91
N ALA A 210 1.30 10.76 -10.03
CA ALA A 210 0.06 10.37 -9.37
C ALA A 210 -0.51 11.48 -8.47
N PHE A 211 0.36 12.23 -7.78
CA PHE A 211 -0.05 13.38 -6.98
C PHE A 211 -0.66 14.49 -7.84
N LEU A 212 -0.03 14.83 -8.98
CA LEU A 212 -0.53 15.85 -9.90
C LEU A 212 -1.88 15.46 -10.51
N VAL A 213 -2.03 14.20 -10.94
CA VAL A 213 -3.32 13.69 -11.43
C VAL A 213 -4.41 13.84 -10.37
N THR A 214 -4.09 13.46 -9.12
CA THR A 214 -5.04 13.60 -8.01
C THR A 214 -5.35 15.06 -7.72
N LEU A 215 -4.34 15.91 -7.61
CA LEU A 215 -4.50 17.34 -7.32
C LEU A 215 -5.35 18.05 -8.38
N ILE A 216 -5.02 17.87 -9.66
CA ILE A 216 -5.74 18.47 -10.78
C ILE A 216 -7.19 17.99 -10.78
N SER A 217 -7.42 16.68 -10.65
CA SER A 217 -8.75 16.09 -10.57
C SER A 217 -9.59 16.74 -9.47
N TYR A 218 -8.99 16.92 -8.28
CA TYR A 218 -9.69 17.49 -7.13
C TYR A 218 -9.92 18.99 -7.19
N ILE A 219 -9.05 19.75 -7.86
CA ILE A 219 -9.31 21.17 -8.16
C ILE A 219 -10.58 21.31 -8.99
N TYR A 220 -10.73 20.49 -10.04
CA TYR A 220 -11.94 20.50 -10.88
C TYR A 220 -13.17 19.98 -10.14
N ILE A 221 -13.04 18.90 -9.35
CA ILE A 221 -14.13 18.36 -8.53
C ILE A 221 -14.65 19.44 -7.57
N ILE A 222 -13.77 20.08 -6.80
CA ILE A 222 -14.15 21.13 -5.83
C ILE A 222 -14.83 22.29 -6.57
N SER A 223 -14.28 22.71 -7.70
CA SER A 223 -14.88 23.76 -8.53
C SER A 223 -16.29 23.39 -9.02
N ALA A 224 -16.50 22.14 -9.43
CA ALA A 224 -17.80 21.64 -9.84
C ALA A 224 -18.78 21.59 -8.66
N ILE A 225 -18.36 21.07 -7.50
CA ILE A 225 -19.18 21.00 -6.27
C ILE A 225 -19.64 22.40 -5.83
N LEU A 226 -18.76 23.40 -5.87
CA LEU A 226 -19.10 24.78 -5.54
C LEU A 226 -20.17 25.36 -6.49
N ARG A 227 -20.21 24.90 -7.76
CA ARG A 227 -21.22 25.30 -8.75
C ARG A 227 -22.54 24.52 -8.65
N MET A 228 -22.57 23.37 -7.97
CA MET A 228 -23.80 22.58 -7.82
C MET A 228 -24.86 23.35 -7.02
N ARG A 229 -26.12 23.31 -7.46
CA ARG A 229 -27.24 23.97 -6.73
C ARG A 229 -27.90 23.07 -5.68
N SER A 230 -27.74 21.75 -5.77
CA SER A 230 -28.34 20.79 -4.84
C SER A 230 -27.48 20.57 -3.59
N ALA A 231 -28.03 20.88 -2.41
CA ALA A 231 -27.36 20.65 -1.13
C ALA A 231 -27.10 19.16 -0.86
N GLU A 232 -28.04 18.29 -1.22
CA GLU A 232 -27.89 16.84 -1.07
C GLU A 232 -26.81 16.29 -2.04
N GLY A 233 -26.78 16.81 -3.27
CA GLY A 233 -25.74 16.47 -4.25
C GLY A 233 -24.33 16.86 -3.76
N ARG A 234 -24.19 18.06 -3.19
CA ARG A 234 -22.93 18.51 -2.55
C ARG A 234 -22.52 17.60 -1.41
N ARG A 235 -23.45 17.25 -0.51
CA ARG A 235 -23.17 16.38 0.64
C ARG A 235 -22.69 14.99 0.21
N LYS A 236 -23.36 14.38 -0.78
CA LYS A 236 -22.95 13.08 -1.34
C LYS A 236 -21.55 13.16 -1.97
N ALA A 237 -21.27 14.21 -2.73
CA ALA A 237 -19.97 14.42 -3.35
C ALA A 237 -18.86 14.59 -2.30
N PHE A 238 -19.04 15.44 -1.29
CA PHE A 238 -18.07 15.62 -0.21
C PHE A 238 -17.80 14.34 0.59
N SER A 239 -18.83 13.56 0.91
CA SER A 239 -18.66 12.30 1.65
C SER A 239 -17.79 11.32 0.88
N THR A 240 -18.01 11.21 -0.43
CA THR A 240 -17.36 10.23 -1.30
C THR A 240 -15.95 10.67 -1.71
N CYS A 241 -15.77 11.94 -2.05
CA CYS A 241 -14.48 12.53 -2.39
C CYS A 241 -13.57 12.66 -1.17
N GLY A 242 -14.15 12.97 -0.01
CA GLY A 242 -13.44 13.10 1.26
C GLY A 242 -12.89 11.77 1.76
N SER A 243 -13.62 10.66 1.58
CA SER A 243 -13.11 9.33 1.94
C SER A 243 -11.88 8.97 1.09
N HIS A 244 -11.95 9.18 -0.23
CA HIS A 244 -10.80 8.93 -1.11
C HIS A 244 -9.61 9.83 -0.79
N LEU A 245 -9.79 11.14 -0.56
CA LEU A 245 -8.68 12.01 -0.14
C LEU A 245 -8.07 11.57 1.19
N THR A 246 -8.88 11.08 2.12
CA THR A 246 -8.35 10.59 3.41
C THR A 246 -7.41 9.40 3.18
N VAL A 247 -7.81 8.45 2.33
CA VAL A 247 -6.98 7.30 1.95
C VAL A 247 -5.69 7.75 1.25
N VAL A 248 -5.80 8.66 0.27
CA VAL A 248 -4.65 9.25 -0.42
C VAL A 248 -3.69 9.91 0.59
N CYS A 249 -4.20 10.75 1.49
CA CYS A 249 -3.36 11.43 2.48
C CYS A 249 -2.68 10.45 3.44
N LEU A 250 -3.36 9.39 3.88
CA LEU A 250 -2.77 8.36 4.72
C LEU A 250 -1.67 7.60 3.97
N PHE A 251 -1.93 7.20 2.73
CA PHE A 251 -0.97 6.48 1.91
C PHE A 251 0.31 7.30 1.63
N TYR A 252 0.16 8.53 1.12
CA TYR A 252 1.30 9.41 0.85
C TYR A 252 2.01 9.81 2.15
N GLY A 253 1.27 10.07 3.22
CA GLY A 253 1.83 10.39 4.54
C GLY A 253 2.68 9.26 5.09
N ALA A 254 2.20 8.01 5.02
CA ALA A 254 2.95 6.82 5.43
C ALA A 254 4.21 6.62 4.57
N THR A 255 4.09 6.81 3.25
CA THR A 255 5.23 6.69 2.32
C THR A 255 6.31 7.75 2.62
N ILE A 256 5.92 9.00 2.82
CA ILE A 256 6.85 10.09 3.16
C ILE A 256 7.48 9.87 4.54
N ALA A 257 6.71 9.40 5.53
CA ALA A 257 7.25 9.08 6.85
C ALA A 257 8.29 7.95 6.80
N THR A 258 8.07 6.96 5.92
CA THR A 258 8.94 5.80 5.75
C THR A 258 10.21 6.12 4.95
N TYR A 259 10.07 6.85 3.83
CA TYR A 259 11.13 7.02 2.83
C TYR A 259 11.69 8.45 2.73
N GLY A 260 11.04 9.45 3.32
CA GLY A 260 11.43 10.86 3.21
C GLY A 260 12.58 11.29 4.12
N ARG A 261 13.08 10.41 5.00
CA ARG A 261 14.18 10.73 5.92
C ARG A 261 15.50 10.12 5.43
N PRO A 262 16.58 10.91 5.28
CA PRO A 262 17.88 10.38 4.89
C PRO A 262 18.39 9.38 5.93
N VAL A 263 19.01 8.30 5.44
CA VAL A 263 19.56 7.17 6.21
C VAL A 263 20.67 7.59 7.20
N ALA A 264 21.15 8.83 7.10
CA ALA A 264 22.19 9.37 7.97
C ALA A 264 21.57 10.04 9.21
N THR A 265 21.61 9.33 10.34
CA THR A 265 21.73 9.76 11.76
C THR A 265 20.77 9.02 12.67
N ASN A 266 21.29 8.09 13.49
CA ASN A 266 20.77 7.67 14.79
C ASN A 266 19.24 7.68 14.97
N SER A 267 18.44 7.15 14.03
CA SER A 267 16.99 7.06 14.24
C SER A 267 16.71 6.12 15.40
N HIS A 268 16.01 6.62 16.42
CA HIS A 268 15.68 5.85 17.60
C HIS A 268 14.88 4.61 17.19
N LYS A 269 15.17 3.44 17.79
CA LYS A 269 14.46 2.16 17.59
C LYS A 269 12.93 2.32 17.49
N LEU A 270 12.37 3.21 18.33
CA LEU A 270 10.95 3.58 18.35
C LEU A 270 10.44 4.16 17.01
N GLU A 271 11.20 5.02 16.35
CA GLU A 271 10.78 5.65 15.09
C GLU A 271 10.61 4.60 13.97
N ARG A 272 11.43 3.56 13.97
CA ARG A 272 11.33 2.45 13.01
C ARG A 272 10.13 1.55 13.29
N ILE A 273 9.85 1.30 14.57
CA ILE A 273 8.64 0.56 14.97
C ILE A 273 7.41 1.34 14.52
N VAL A 274 7.39 2.66 14.76
CA VAL A 274 6.30 3.54 14.36
C VAL A 274 6.13 3.54 12.84
N SER A 275 7.22 3.68 12.07
CA SER A 275 7.19 3.63 10.60
C SER A 275 6.63 2.30 10.07
N MET A 276 7.10 1.17 10.62
CA MET A 276 6.58 -0.15 10.28
C MET A 276 5.09 -0.28 10.60
N LEU A 277 4.66 0.16 11.80
CA LEU A 277 3.26 0.12 12.19
C LEU A 277 2.40 0.98 11.25
N TYR A 278 2.86 2.16 10.84
CA TYR A 278 2.16 2.99 9.85
C TYR A 278 1.95 2.27 8.51
N GLY A 279 2.94 1.49 8.05
CA GLY A 279 2.82 0.67 6.84
C GLY A 279 1.74 -0.42 6.94
N VAL A 280 1.56 -1.02 8.12
CA VAL A 280 0.57 -2.10 8.33
C VAL A 280 -0.81 -1.55 8.71
N VAL A 281 -0.88 -0.37 9.32
CA VAL A 281 -2.12 0.29 9.74
C VAL A 281 -2.88 0.90 8.57
N THR A 282 -2.20 1.43 7.55
CA THR A 282 -2.87 2.08 6.41
C THR A 282 -3.88 1.15 5.71
N PRO A 283 -3.53 -0.09 5.31
CA PRO A 283 -4.48 -1.05 4.73
C PRO A 283 -5.66 -1.40 5.63
N MET A 284 -5.48 -1.36 6.95
CA MET A 284 -6.54 -1.62 7.94
C MET A 284 -7.57 -0.49 7.97
N LEU A 285 -7.12 0.76 7.78
CA LEU A 285 -7.98 1.94 7.83
C LEU A 285 -8.83 2.10 6.56
N ASN A 286 -8.36 1.61 5.42
CA ASN A 286 -9.05 1.73 4.13
C ASN A 286 -10.49 1.20 4.18
N PRO A 287 -10.77 -0.03 4.67
CA PRO A 287 -12.13 -0.50 4.83
C PRO A 287 -13.00 0.36 5.73
N LEU A 288 -12.46 0.86 6.85
CA LEU A 288 -13.21 1.72 7.78
C LEU A 288 -13.57 3.05 7.12
N ILE A 289 -12.64 3.64 6.37
CA ILE A 289 -12.87 4.91 5.67
C ILE A 289 -13.93 4.75 4.58
N TYR A 290 -13.86 3.67 3.79
CA TYR A 290 -14.85 3.42 2.74
C TYR A 290 -16.19 2.94 3.31
N SER A 291 -16.22 2.05 4.31
CA SER A 291 -17.48 1.50 4.87
C SER A 291 -18.22 2.46 5.80
N LEU A 292 -17.53 3.17 6.70
CA LEU A 292 -18.19 4.06 7.67
C LEU A 292 -18.74 5.33 7.00
N ARG A 293 -18.11 5.80 5.91
CA ARG A 293 -18.50 7.02 5.21
C ARG A 293 -19.28 6.78 3.92
N ASN A 294 -19.31 5.56 3.40
CA ASN A 294 -20.15 5.21 2.26
C ASN A 294 -21.40 4.43 2.70
N LYS A 295 -22.56 5.10 2.64
CA LYS A 295 -23.85 4.52 3.01
C LYS A 295 -24.20 3.27 2.19
N GLU A 296 -23.74 3.18 0.94
CA GLU A 296 -24.03 2.04 0.06
C GLU A 296 -23.28 0.79 0.56
N VAL A 297 -21.97 0.91 0.83
CA VAL A 297 -21.14 -0.18 1.39
C VAL A 297 -21.65 -0.60 2.76
N LYS A 298 -21.97 0.37 3.64
CA LYS A 298 -22.53 0.07 4.97
C LYS A 298 -23.83 -0.74 4.87
N LYS A 299 -24.76 -0.33 3.98
CA LYS A 299 -26.05 -0.99 3.81
C LYS A 299 -25.88 -2.42 3.30
N THR A 300 -25.00 -2.64 2.34
CA THR A 300 -24.71 -3.98 1.82
C THR A 300 -24.04 -4.84 2.89
N LEU A 301 -23.05 -4.34 3.62
CA LEU A 301 -22.40 -5.09 4.72
C LEU A 301 -23.39 -5.49 5.82
N VAL A 302 -24.29 -4.58 6.22
CA VAL A 302 -25.34 -4.87 7.21
C VAL A 302 -26.27 -5.99 6.73
N LYS A 303 -26.64 -5.96 5.45
CA LYS A 303 -27.49 -6.97 4.83
C LYS A 303 -26.80 -8.34 4.76
N GLU A 304 -25.56 -8.38 4.30
CA GLU A 304 -24.80 -9.63 4.09
C GLU A 304 -24.35 -10.26 5.42
N LEU A 305 -24.01 -9.45 6.44
CA LEU A 305 -23.65 -9.93 7.78
C LEU A 305 -24.87 -10.26 8.65
N GLY A 306 -26.10 -10.13 8.12
CA GLY A 306 -27.33 -10.41 8.89
C GLY A 306 -27.53 -9.50 10.11
N LEU A 307 -26.89 -8.32 10.14
CA LEU A 307 -26.96 -7.35 11.23
C LEU A 307 -28.26 -6.53 11.13
N THR A 308 -29.42 -7.18 11.11
CA THR A 308 -30.75 -6.55 10.92
C THR A 308 -31.18 -5.60 12.05
N TRP A 309 -30.32 -5.31 13.03
CA TRP A 309 -30.62 -4.46 14.20
C TRP A 309 -30.20 -2.98 14.06
N PHE A 310 -29.57 -2.56 12.95
CA PHE A 310 -29.09 -1.17 12.76
C PHE A 310 -29.64 -0.49 11.49
N VAL A 311 -30.90 -0.76 11.13
CA VAL A 311 -31.64 0.02 10.12
C VAL A 311 -32.38 1.17 10.79
#